data_AF-A0A496QZ92-F1
#
_entry.id   AF-A0A496QZ92-F1
#
_cell.length_a   1.000
_cell.length_b   1.000
_cell.length_c   1.000
_cell.angle_alpha   90.00
_cell.angle_beta   90.00
_cell.angle_gamma   90.00
#
_symmetry.space_group_name_H-M   'P 1'
#
loop_
_entity.id
_entity.type
_entity.pdbx_description
1 polymer ?
#
loop_
_entity_poly.entity_id
_entity_poly.type
_entity_poly.pdbx_seq_one_letter_code
_entity_poly.pdbx_strand_id
1 'polypeptide(L)'
;MRRGFQLFLLLSLLFTCTAAFADELDDAMKLERSGDVSQALDVYKNWLDDNSDDSRFPDVLLHTASIHEKSSDTLETLEYYLPGLVAVDTPEVLVKMAGLASSLGLPGIAATYFQRAASFGGPDADLWMYDSLSLRFTMGEYTDVRVEALILAEKTRKPVLRDNAAALAAVSLAYGGGSSDSVLNAIDELNRYINKNTPVKSPLLWFALHEIALLTDDYQVLRYSEDKLHKDFPSSLVSYITDSKILEWKSPSSYIFHPVSSAGKSVQVGAFGSRDTASDLRLRLENDNFVSWIEQNGKIWRVFVNDPSGDVVSRLIAAGYESLF
;
A
#
# COMPACT_ATOMS: atom_id res chain seq x y z
N MET A 1 34.27 6.57 -64.17
CA MET A 1 34.62 6.07 -62.81
C MET A 1 34.14 6.93 -61.64
N ARG A 2 34.05 8.27 -61.73
CA ARG A 2 33.63 9.12 -60.59
C ARG A 2 32.18 8.96 -60.10
N ARG A 3 31.21 8.60 -60.98
CA ARG A 3 29.78 8.45 -60.59
C ARG A 3 29.48 7.18 -59.81
N GLY A 4 30.23 6.09 -60.00
CA GLY A 4 30.04 4.84 -59.25
C GLY A 4 30.51 4.92 -57.80
N PHE A 5 31.55 5.72 -57.53
CA PHE A 5 32.12 5.88 -56.19
C PHE A 5 31.22 6.73 -55.26
N GLN A 6 30.53 7.75 -55.80
CA GLN A 6 29.56 8.54 -55.02
C GLN A 6 28.31 7.74 -54.65
N LEU A 7 27.84 6.84 -55.53
CA LEU A 7 26.68 5.99 -55.22
C LEU A 7 27.00 4.97 -54.12
N PHE A 8 28.23 4.43 -54.12
CA PHE A 8 28.68 3.48 -53.10
C PHE A 8 28.88 4.12 -51.72
N LEU A 9 29.40 5.37 -51.67
CA LEU A 9 29.50 6.14 -50.43
C LEU A 9 28.10 6.47 -49.85
N LEU A 10 27.15 6.88 -50.69
CA LEU A 10 25.77 7.17 -50.28
C LEU A 10 25.03 5.91 -49.79
N LEU A 11 25.21 4.76 -50.47
CA LEU A 11 24.66 3.48 -50.01
C LEU A 11 25.30 3.01 -48.70
N SER A 12 26.62 3.20 -48.51
CA SER A 12 27.28 2.83 -47.26
C SER A 12 26.84 3.70 -46.09
N LEU A 13 26.60 5.01 -46.32
CA LEU A 13 26.09 5.94 -45.32
C LEU A 13 24.64 5.59 -44.92
N LEU A 14 23.81 5.21 -45.89
CA LEU A 14 22.42 4.77 -45.65
C LEU A 14 22.34 3.40 -44.94
N PHE A 15 23.31 2.50 -45.17
CA PHE A 15 23.39 1.21 -44.45
C PHE A 15 23.93 1.38 -43.02
N THR A 16 24.85 2.32 -42.77
CA THR A 16 25.28 2.64 -41.39
C THR A 16 24.22 3.41 -40.61
N CYS A 17 23.38 4.21 -41.27
CA CYS A 17 22.27 4.90 -40.61
C CYS A 17 21.10 3.97 -40.24
N THR A 18 20.96 2.80 -40.88
CA THR A 18 19.87 1.86 -40.56
C THR A 18 20.28 0.77 -39.57
N ALA A 19 21.58 0.45 -39.48
CA ALA A 19 22.13 -0.44 -38.45
C ALA A 19 22.40 0.26 -37.10
N ALA A 20 22.34 1.59 -37.05
CA ALA A 20 22.53 2.39 -35.83
C ALA A 20 21.25 2.59 -34.99
N PHE A 21 20.12 2.02 -35.41
CA PHE A 21 18.86 2.02 -34.65
C PHE A 21 18.44 0.59 -34.33
N ALA A 22 19.36 -0.22 -33.78
CA ALA A 22 18.89 -1.29 -32.90
C ALA A 22 18.15 -0.59 -31.75
N ASP A 23 16.91 -0.99 -31.46
CA ASP A 23 16.13 -0.40 -30.37
C ASP A 23 16.93 -0.62 -29.07
N GLU A 24 17.39 0.46 -28.43
CA GLU A 24 18.22 0.38 -27.22
C GLU A 24 17.52 -0.46 -26.14
N LEU A 25 16.18 -0.45 -26.13
CA LEU A 25 15.36 -1.29 -25.27
C LEU A 25 15.46 -2.79 -25.60
N ASP A 26 15.60 -3.18 -26.87
CA ASP A 26 15.81 -4.57 -27.27
C ASP A 26 17.17 -5.08 -26.76
N ASP A 27 18.19 -4.23 -26.75
CA ASP A 27 19.52 -4.58 -26.23
C ASP A 27 19.52 -4.65 -24.70
N ALA A 28 18.82 -3.73 -24.01
CA ALA A 28 18.58 -3.82 -22.57
C ALA A 28 17.87 -5.13 -22.19
N MET A 29 16.83 -5.52 -22.94
CA MET A 29 16.11 -6.78 -22.72
C MET A 29 16.98 -8.01 -22.93
N LYS A 30 17.92 -7.99 -23.90
CA LYS A 30 18.87 -9.10 -24.09
C LYS A 30 19.84 -9.21 -22.91
N LEU A 31 20.33 -8.08 -22.39
CA LEU A 31 21.20 -8.05 -21.22
C LEU A 31 20.48 -8.60 -19.99
N GLU A 32 19.25 -8.15 -19.74
CA GLU A 32 18.40 -8.64 -18.64
C GLU A 32 18.22 -10.17 -18.72
N ARG A 33 17.84 -10.69 -19.89
CA ARG A 33 17.66 -12.14 -20.13
C ARG A 33 18.94 -12.96 -19.97
N SER A 34 20.10 -12.34 -20.20
CA SER A 34 21.40 -12.99 -20.02
C SER A 34 21.89 -12.98 -18.56
N GLY A 35 21.17 -12.28 -17.67
CA GLY A 35 21.52 -12.11 -16.26
C GLY A 35 22.43 -10.90 -15.99
N ASP A 36 22.76 -10.10 -17.00
CA ASP A 36 23.57 -8.89 -16.85
C ASP A 36 22.67 -7.69 -16.47
N VAL A 37 22.08 -7.80 -15.29
CA VAL A 37 21.06 -6.87 -14.78
C VAL A 37 21.62 -5.44 -14.62
N SER A 38 22.87 -5.31 -14.21
CA SER A 38 23.51 -4.00 -14.02
C SER A 38 23.64 -3.25 -15.35
N GLN A 39 24.12 -3.91 -16.41
CA GLN A 39 24.23 -3.26 -17.72
C GLN A 39 22.85 -2.99 -18.32
N ALA A 40 21.88 -3.88 -18.12
CA ALA A 40 20.50 -3.63 -18.57
C ALA A 40 19.92 -2.36 -17.92
N LEU A 41 20.10 -2.19 -16.60
CA LEU A 41 19.69 -0.99 -15.88
C LEU A 41 20.34 0.29 -16.43
N ASP A 42 21.63 0.25 -16.75
CA ASP A 42 22.34 1.40 -17.32
C ASP A 42 21.75 1.80 -18.68
N VAL A 43 21.44 0.81 -19.53
CA VAL A 43 20.83 1.07 -20.85
C VAL A 43 19.42 1.64 -20.69
N TYR A 44 18.59 1.07 -19.81
CA TYR A 44 17.25 1.60 -19.57
C TYR A 44 17.27 3.03 -19.01
N LYS A 45 18.19 3.34 -18.10
CA LYS A 45 18.35 4.70 -17.54
C LYS A 45 18.78 5.72 -18.58
N ASN A 46 19.78 5.37 -19.41
CA ASN A 46 20.18 6.23 -20.52
C ASN A 46 19.01 6.48 -21.48
N TRP A 47 18.23 5.44 -21.78
CA TRP A 47 17.04 5.59 -22.61
C TRP A 47 16.02 6.54 -21.97
N LEU A 48 15.76 6.43 -20.66
CA LEU A 48 14.86 7.34 -19.94
C LEU A 48 15.38 8.79 -19.97
N ASP A 49 16.69 9.00 -19.78
CA ASP A 49 17.30 10.34 -19.83
C ASP A 49 17.10 11.01 -21.21
N ASP A 50 17.19 10.23 -22.29
CA ASP A 50 17.13 10.74 -23.67
C ASP A 50 15.69 10.83 -24.25
N ASN A 51 14.70 10.19 -23.60
CA ASN A 51 13.36 9.98 -24.18
C ASN A 51 12.19 10.42 -23.26
N SER A 52 12.33 11.52 -22.52
CA SER A 52 11.29 12.00 -21.58
C SER A 52 9.91 12.27 -22.21
N ASP A 53 9.87 12.56 -23.50
CA ASP A 53 8.61 12.84 -24.24
C ASP A 53 8.04 11.61 -24.96
N ASP A 54 8.69 10.43 -24.88
CA ASP A 54 8.22 9.21 -25.52
C ASP A 54 7.02 8.62 -24.77
N SER A 55 5.98 8.20 -25.51
CA SER A 55 4.78 7.57 -24.95
C SER A 55 5.05 6.31 -24.11
N ARG A 56 6.19 5.64 -24.30
CA ARG A 56 6.62 4.44 -23.57
C ARG A 56 7.32 4.78 -22.26
N PHE A 57 7.64 6.05 -22.01
CA PHE A 57 8.41 6.48 -20.84
C PHE A 57 7.86 5.95 -19.51
N PRO A 58 6.54 6.00 -19.22
CA PRO A 58 6.00 5.46 -17.97
C PRO A 58 6.24 3.96 -17.81
N ASP A 59 6.02 3.19 -18.88
CA ASP A 59 6.19 1.74 -18.87
C ASP A 59 7.67 1.35 -18.69
N VAL A 60 8.58 2.02 -19.41
CA VAL A 60 10.03 1.79 -19.27
C VAL A 60 10.50 2.19 -17.88
N LEU A 61 10.01 3.30 -17.31
CA LEU A 61 10.34 3.71 -15.95
C LEU A 61 9.89 2.66 -14.92
N LEU A 62 8.64 2.20 -15.03
CA LEU A 62 8.08 1.21 -14.11
C LEU A 62 8.82 -0.13 -14.19
N HIS A 63 9.20 -0.54 -15.41
CA HIS A 63 10.03 -1.72 -15.65
C HIS A 63 11.42 -1.55 -15.03
N THR A 64 12.12 -0.47 -15.38
CA THR A 64 13.46 -0.14 -14.85
C THR A 64 13.49 -0.15 -13.32
N ALA A 65 12.50 0.49 -12.69
CA ALA A 65 12.37 0.51 -11.24
C ALA A 65 12.16 -0.90 -10.64
N SER A 66 11.45 -1.79 -11.34
CA SER A 66 11.17 -3.15 -10.89
C SER A 66 12.37 -4.09 -10.95
N ILE A 67 13.40 -3.75 -11.73
CA ILE A 67 14.63 -4.54 -11.85
C ILE A 67 15.50 -4.41 -10.58
N HIS A 68 15.37 -3.30 -9.85
CA HIS A 68 16.10 -3.10 -8.59
C HIS A 68 15.71 -4.13 -7.52
N GLU A 69 16.71 -4.75 -6.89
CA GLU A 69 16.49 -5.72 -5.81
C GLU A 69 16.02 -5.04 -4.51
N LYS A 70 16.47 -3.82 -4.26
CA LYS A 70 16.17 -3.06 -3.04
C LYS A 70 15.08 -2.03 -3.31
N SER A 71 14.05 -2.04 -2.47
CA SER A 71 12.95 -1.06 -2.53
C SER A 71 13.41 0.39 -2.37
N SER A 72 14.54 0.65 -1.71
CA SER A 72 15.17 1.98 -1.64
C SER A 72 15.59 2.48 -3.01
N ASP A 73 16.24 1.61 -3.79
CA ASP A 73 16.83 1.96 -5.08
C ASP A 73 15.73 2.07 -6.15
N THR A 74 14.68 1.25 -6.03
CA THR A 74 13.43 1.40 -6.78
C THR A 74 12.81 2.78 -6.53
N LEU A 75 12.66 3.17 -5.25
CA LEU A 75 12.04 4.45 -4.90
C LEU A 75 12.87 5.64 -5.40
N GLU A 76 14.19 5.61 -5.20
CA GLU A 76 15.12 6.63 -5.69
C GLU A 76 15.03 6.80 -7.22
N THR A 77 14.97 5.69 -7.96
CA THR A 77 14.82 5.71 -9.43
C THR A 77 13.50 6.34 -9.85
N LEU A 78 12.39 5.97 -9.20
CA LEU A 78 11.08 6.56 -9.49
C LEU A 78 11.05 8.06 -9.16
N GLU A 79 11.65 8.48 -8.03
CA GLU A 79 11.76 9.90 -7.66
C GLU A 79 12.56 10.72 -8.68
N TYR A 80 13.68 10.17 -9.15
CA TYR A 80 14.56 10.84 -10.11
C TYR A 80 13.84 11.14 -11.44
N TYR A 81 13.09 10.17 -11.95
CA TYR A 81 12.41 10.28 -13.25
C TYR A 81 10.96 10.82 -13.16
N LEU A 82 10.39 10.96 -11.97
CA LEU A 82 9.05 11.52 -11.75
C LEU A 82 8.81 12.87 -12.47
N PRO A 83 9.76 13.82 -12.52
CA PRO A 83 9.56 15.09 -13.24
C PRO A 83 9.38 14.95 -14.75
N GLY A 84 9.84 13.84 -15.35
CA GLY A 84 9.70 13.55 -16.78
C GLY A 84 8.33 12.99 -17.17
N LEU A 85 7.49 12.60 -16.20
CA LEU A 85 6.18 12.04 -16.48
C LEU A 85 5.17 13.11 -16.87
N VAL A 86 4.36 12.79 -17.88
CA VAL A 86 3.16 13.58 -18.18
C VAL A 86 2.09 13.39 -17.10
N ALA A 87 1.20 14.37 -16.98
CA ALA A 87 0.21 14.42 -15.90
C ALA A 87 -0.75 13.22 -15.84
N VAL A 88 -1.01 12.54 -16.96
CA VAL A 88 -1.93 11.40 -17.02
C VAL A 88 -1.35 10.14 -16.39
N ASP A 89 -0.02 9.94 -16.47
CA ASP A 89 0.67 8.74 -15.99
C ASP A 89 1.25 8.94 -14.58
N THR A 90 1.39 10.18 -14.15
CA THR A 90 1.94 10.55 -12.84
C THR A 90 1.22 9.89 -11.64
N PRO A 91 -0.12 9.73 -11.60
CA PRO A 91 -0.81 9.16 -10.43
C PRO A 91 -0.43 7.71 -10.13
N GLU A 92 -0.30 6.87 -11.14
CA GLU A 92 0.03 5.44 -10.96
C GLU A 92 1.43 5.28 -10.38
N VAL A 93 2.40 6.04 -10.90
CA VAL A 93 3.76 6.05 -10.38
C VAL A 93 3.81 6.54 -8.93
N LEU A 94 3.07 7.61 -8.60
CA LEU A 94 2.98 8.10 -7.22
C LEU A 94 2.39 7.06 -6.26
N VAL A 95 1.36 6.32 -6.67
CA VAL A 95 0.78 5.24 -5.84
C VAL A 95 1.80 4.12 -5.61
N LYS A 96 2.58 3.74 -6.63
CA LYS A 96 3.67 2.76 -6.47
C LYS A 96 4.73 3.26 -5.50
N MET A 97 5.13 4.52 -5.60
CA MET A 97 6.06 5.17 -4.66
C MET A 97 5.50 5.20 -3.24
N ALA A 98 4.19 5.45 -3.07
CA ALA A 98 3.53 5.43 -1.78
C ALA A 98 3.58 4.04 -1.13
N GLY A 99 3.32 2.98 -1.89
CA GLY A 99 3.46 1.60 -1.43
C GLY A 99 4.89 1.26 -1.01
N LEU A 100 5.89 1.66 -1.82
CA LEU A 100 7.31 1.46 -1.49
C LEU A 100 7.70 2.22 -0.21
N ALA A 101 7.33 3.49 -0.08
CA ALA A 101 7.59 4.29 1.11
C ALA A 101 6.94 3.67 2.36
N SER A 102 5.70 3.18 2.26
CA SER A 102 5.04 2.44 3.35
C SER A 102 5.83 1.18 3.75
N SER A 103 6.29 0.41 2.76
CA SER A 103 7.09 -0.82 2.99
C SER A 103 8.42 -0.55 3.69
N LEU A 104 9.01 0.61 3.43
CA LEU A 104 10.25 1.08 4.03
C LEU A 104 10.05 1.72 5.43
N GLY A 105 8.81 1.78 5.92
CA GLY A 105 8.49 2.42 7.21
C GLY A 105 8.57 3.94 7.16
N LEU A 106 8.27 4.55 6.01
CA LEU A 106 8.27 6.00 5.77
C LEU A 106 6.83 6.51 5.57
N PRO A 107 5.94 6.44 6.59
CA PRO A 107 4.51 6.72 6.43
C PRO A 107 4.21 8.17 6.01
N GLY A 108 5.03 9.14 6.42
CA GLY A 108 4.84 10.54 6.02
C GLY A 108 5.14 10.80 4.55
N ILE A 109 6.15 10.15 4.01
CA ILE A 109 6.47 10.20 2.58
C ILE A 109 5.37 9.48 1.80
N ALA A 110 4.94 8.30 2.25
CA ALA A 110 3.85 7.56 1.63
C ALA A 110 2.54 8.37 1.59
N ALA A 111 2.17 9.02 2.70
CA ALA A 111 0.99 9.88 2.77
C ALA A 111 1.08 11.05 1.78
N THR A 112 2.26 11.63 1.60
CA THR A 112 2.51 12.73 0.65
C THR A 112 2.30 12.25 -0.79
N TYR A 113 2.82 11.08 -1.16
CA TYR A 113 2.62 10.55 -2.52
C TYR A 113 1.15 10.19 -2.79
N PHE A 114 0.46 9.55 -1.85
CA PHE A 114 -0.97 9.28 -1.98
C PHE A 114 -1.80 10.56 -2.13
N GLN A 115 -1.50 11.59 -1.33
CA GLN A 115 -2.18 12.89 -1.43
C GLN A 115 -1.91 13.55 -2.79
N ARG A 116 -0.66 13.50 -3.26
CA ARG A 116 -0.28 14.02 -4.58
C ARG A 116 -0.98 13.25 -5.70
N ALA A 117 -1.06 11.92 -5.63
CA ALA A 117 -1.80 11.11 -6.59
C ALA A 117 -3.29 11.48 -6.61
N ALA A 118 -3.91 11.63 -5.43
CA ALA A 118 -5.30 12.06 -5.30
C ALA A 118 -5.59 13.44 -5.93
N SER A 119 -4.59 14.34 -5.95
CA SER A 119 -4.74 15.69 -6.51
C SER A 119 -4.96 15.71 -8.04
N PHE A 120 -4.60 14.64 -8.75
CA PHE A 120 -4.86 14.51 -10.19
C PHE A 120 -6.30 14.09 -10.51
N GLY A 121 -7.09 13.69 -9.50
CA GLY A 121 -8.44 13.21 -9.69
C GLY A 121 -8.49 11.80 -10.28
N GLY A 122 -9.61 11.47 -10.92
CA GLY A 122 -9.86 10.13 -11.45
C GLY A 122 -10.70 9.23 -10.51
N PRO A 123 -10.97 7.98 -10.92
CA PRO A 123 -11.88 7.10 -10.22
C PRO A 123 -11.42 6.71 -8.82
N ASP A 124 -10.10 6.71 -8.55
CA ASP A 124 -9.51 6.27 -7.29
C ASP A 124 -8.90 7.38 -6.44
N ALA A 125 -9.02 8.64 -6.86
CA ALA A 125 -8.52 9.79 -6.11
C ALA A 125 -9.05 9.86 -4.67
N ASP A 126 -10.35 9.57 -4.48
CA ASP A 126 -10.93 9.54 -3.13
C ASP A 126 -10.31 8.41 -2.28
N LEU A 127 -9.98 7.27 -2.87
CA LEU A 127 -9.35 6.15 -2.17
C LEU A 127 -7.93 6.51 -1.76
N TRP A 128 -7.12 7.05 -2.67
CA TRP A 128 -5.76 7.49 -2.35
C TRP A 128 -5.76 8.60 -1.29
N MET A 129 -6.74 9.51 -1.33
CA MET A 129 -6.92 10.49 -0.26
C MET A 129 -7.18 9.81 1.09
N TYR A 130 -8.05 8.79 1.13
CA TYR A 130 -8.30 8.02 2.35
C TYR A 130 -7.04 7.30 2.86
N ASP A 131 -6.24 6.70 1.97
CA ASP A 131 -4.98 6.03 2.36
C ASP A 131 -3.97 7.04 2.94
N SER A 132 -3.87 8.23 2.35
CA SER A 132 -3.07 9.33 2.90
C SER A 132 -3.54 9.73 4.31
N LEU A 133 -4.84 9.94 4.49
CA LEU A 133 -5.43 10.30 5.78
C LEU A 133 -5.22 9.22 6.85
N SER A 134 -5.32 7.95 6.45
CA SER A 134 -5.10 6.82 7.35
C SER A 134 -3.65 6.75 7.82
N LEU A 135 -2.69 6.98 6.93
CA LEU A 135 -1.27 7.07 7.31
C LEU A 135 -1.02 8.25 8.24
N ARG A 136 -1.56 9.44 7.93
CA ARG A 136 -1.45 10.63 8.78
C ARG A 136 -2.06 10.44 10.16
N PHE A 137 -3.18 9.72 10.25
CA PHE A 137 -3.77 9.31 11.51
C PHE A 137 -2.78 8.49 12.36
N THR A 138 -2.10 7.50 11.75
CA THR A 138 -1.11 6.69 12.48
C THR A 138 0.10 7.50 12.97
N MET A 139 0.39 8.64 12.33
CA MET A 139 1.44 9.58 12.75
C MET A 139 0.97 10.57 13.83
N GLY A 140 -0.30 10.53 14.23
CA GLY A 140 -0.86 11.38 15.27
C GLY A 140 -1.41 12.73 14.78
N GLU A 141 -1.59 12.92 13.47
CA GLU A 141 -2.12 14.16 12.88
C GLU A 141 -3.66 14.27 12.98
N TYR A 142 -4.22 13.98 14.16
CA TYR A 142 -5.65 13.75 14.33
C TYR A 142 -6.54 14.94 13.94
N THR A 143 -6.14 16.16 14.27
CA THR A 143 -6.96 17.36 14.00
C THR A 143 -7.17 17.59 12.51
N ASP A 144 -6.09 17.56 11.73
CA ASP A 144 -6.15 17.80 10.29
C ASP A 144 -6.82 16.63 9.57
N VAL A 145 -6.49 15.39 9.99
CA VAL A 145 -7.13 14.18 9.47
C VAL A 145 -8.63 14.24 9.66
N ARG A 146 -9.13 14.67 10.83
CA ARG A 146 -10.56 14.78 11.07
C ARG A 146 -11.24 15.69 10.05
N VAL A 147 -10.69 16.89 9.84
CA VAL A 147 -11.30 17.89 8.95
C VAL A 147 -11.36 17.34 7.52
N GLU A 148 -10.26 16.79 7.03
CA GLU A 148 -10.19 16.25 5.67
C GLU A 148 -11.03 14.97 5.50
N ALA A 149 -11.11 14.12 6.52
CA ALA A 149 -11.94 12.92 6.51
C ALA A 149 -13.44 13.26 6.49
N LEU A 150 -13.88 14.30 7.20
CA LEU A 150 -15.26 14.81 7.10
C LEU A 150 -15.57 15.31 5.68
N ILE A 151 -14.66 16.10 5.09
CA ILE A 151 -14.81 16.57 3.71
C ILE A 151 -14.88 15.38 2.74
N LEU A 152 -14.05 14.36 2.94
CA LEU A 152 -14.08 13.15 2.13
C LEU A 152 -15.39 12.38 2.27
N ALA A 153 -15.89 12.21 3.50
CA ALA A 153 -17.16 11.58 3.80
C ALA A 153 -18.37 12.33 3.21
N GLU A 154 -18.28 13.65 3.04
CA GLU A 154 -19.35 14.43 2.41
C GLU A 154 -19.30 14.38 0.88
N LYS A 155 -18.10 14.43 0.28
CA LYS A 155 -17.93 14.56 -1.17
C LYS A 155 -17.99 13.21 -1.91
N THR A 156 -17.52 12.12 -1.30
CA THR A 156 -17.33 10.88 -2.03
C THR A 156 -18.66 10.21 -2.35
N ARG A 157 -18.75 9.67 -3.58
CA ARG A 157 -19.93 8.92 -4.04
C ARG A 157 -19.82 7.42 -3.76
N LYS A 158 -18.66 6.94 -3.30
CA LYS A 158 -18.39 5.53 -2.99
C LYS A 158 -18.88 5.24 -1.56
N PRO A 159 -20.00 4.50 -1.36
CA PRO A 159 -20.63 4.39 -0.04
C PRO A 159 -19.73 3.77 1.05
N VAL A 160 -18.93 2.76 0.70
CA VAL A 160 -17.96 2.14 1.63
C VAL A 160 -16.92 3.16 2.07
N LEU A 161 -16.38 3.93 1.14
CA LEU A 161 -15.34 4.92 1.42
C LEU A 161 -15.89 6.11 2.22
N ARG A 162 -17.14 6.49 1.95
CA ARG A 162 -17.89 7.50 2.70
C ARG A 162 -17.99 7.12 4.17
N ASP A 163 -18.35 5.87 4.43
CA ASP A 163 -18.49 5.30 5.76
C ASP A 163 -17.11 5.15 6.45
N ASN A 164 -16.08 4.71 5.72
CA ASN A 164 -14.70 4.64 6.20
C ASN A 164 -14.14 6.00 6.63
N ALA A 165 -14.39 7.05 5.83
CA ALA A 165 -13.94 8.40 6.12
C ALA A 165 -14.67 8.98 7.34
N ALA A 166 -15.96 8.71 7.50
CA ALA A 166 -16.72 9.10 8.70
C ALA A 166 -16.20 8.38 9.96
N ALA A 167 -15.89 7.08 9.86
CA ALA A 167 -15.25 6.34 10.93
C ALA A 167 -13.90 6.97 11.33
N LEU A 168 -13.03 7.25 10.35
CA LEU A 168 -11.73 7.87 10.57
C LEU A 168 -11.84 9.25 11.23
N ALA A 169 -12.82 10.06 10.81
CA ALA A 169 -13.09 11.37 11.41
C ALA A 169 -13.50 11.27 12.90
N ALA A 170 -14.39 10.33 13.23
CA ALA A 170 -14.84 10.13 14.61
C ALA A 170 -13.71 9.63 15.52
N VAL A 171 -12.91 8.66 15.04
CA VAL A 171 -11.75 8.17 15.78
C VAL A 171 -10.72 9.29 15.96
N SER A 172 -10.47 10.09 14.92
CA SER A 172 -9.58 11.26 15.01
C SER A 172 -10.06 12.28 16.05
N LEU A 173 -11.37 12.49 16.20
CA LEU A 173 -11.91 13.33 17.28
C LEU A 173 -11.60 12.75 18.66
N ALA A 174 -11.87 11.46 18.86
CA ALA A 174 -11.69 10.80 20.15
C ALA A 174 -10.21 10.83 20.60
N TYR A 175 -9.27 10.54 19.70
CA TYR A 175 -7.84 10.55 20.02
C TYR A 175 -7.24 11.97 20.06
N GLY A 176 -7.72 12.89 19.21
CA GLY A 176 -7.18 14.25 19.13
C GLY A 176 -7.63 15.19 20.25
N GLY A 177 -8.82 14.98 20.83
CA GLY A 177 -9.36 15.87 21.84
C GLY A 177 -8.82 15.64 23.25
N GLY A 178 -8.33 14.43 23.57
CA GLY A 178 -7.68 14.09 24.84
C GLY A 178 -8.56 14.24 26.10
N SER A 179 -9.84 14.54 25.95
CA SER A 179 -10.80 14.73 27.04
C SER A 179 -11.97 13.75 26.94
N SER A 180 -12.59 13.39 28.06
CA SER A 180 -13.80 12.56 28.06
C SER A 180 -14.91 13.17 27.22
N ASP A 181 -15.05 14.50 27.20
CA ASP A 181 -16.01 15.21 26.35
C ASP A 181 -15.76 14.95 24.86
N SER A 182 -14.50 14.89 24.42
CA SER A 182 -14.17 14.60 23.02
C SER A 182 -14.57 13.19 22.60
N VAL A 183 -14.40 12.20 23.49
CA VAL A 183 -14.82 10.82 23.25
C VAL A 183 -16.34 10.71 23.16
N LEU A 184 -17.07 11.33 24.10
CA LEU A 184 -18.54 11.35 24.08
C LEU A 184 -19.07 12.05 22.82
N ASN A 185 -18.47 13.18 22.42
CA ASN A 185 -18.82 13.86 21.18
C ASN A 185 -18.58 12.98 19.94
N ALA A 186 -17.53 12.15 19.95
CA ALA A 186 -17.24 11.22 18.85
C ALA A 186 -18.29 10.12 18.75
N ILE A 187 -18.71 9.55 19.89
CA ILE A 187 -19.82 8.59 19.96
C ILE A 187 -21.11 9.20 19.42
N ASP A 188 -21.46 10.42 19.86
CA ASP A 188 -22.67 11.12 19.43
C ASP A 188 -22.65 11.48 17.93
N GLU A 189 -21.49 11.89 17.40
CA GLU A 189 -21.30 12.15 15.98
C GLU A 189 -21.48 10.88 15.15
N LEU A 190 -20.86 9.79 15.56
CA LEU A 190 -20.91 8.51 14.86
C LEU A 190 -22.32 7.91 14.87
N ASN A 191 -23.01 7.95 16.02
CA ASN A 191 -24.40 7.52 16.13
C ASN A 191 -25.34 8.34 15.23
N ARG A 192 -25.17 9.66 15.19
CA ARG A 192 -25.95 10.52 14.28
C ARG A 192 -25.68 10.16 12.81
N TYR A 193 -24.42 9.92 12.45
CA TYR A 193 -24.04 9.50 11.10
C TYR A 193 -24.70 8.18 10.71
N ILE A 194 -24.59 7.16 11.56
CA ILE A 194 -25.14 5.82 11.34
C ILE A 194 -26.66 5.87 11.16
N ASN A 195 -27.36 6.59 12.04
CA ASN A 195 -28.81 6.76 11.96
C ASN A 195 -29.25 7.44 10.66
N LYS A 196 -28.46 8.41 10.17
CA LYS A 196 -28.73 9.10 8.90
C LYS A 196 -28.42 8.23 7.67
N ASN A 197 -27.42 7.35 7.74
CA ASN A 197 -26.86 6.63 6.60
C ASN A 197 -27.15 5.12 6.60
N THR A 198 -28.26 4.69 7.21
CA THR A 198 -28.67 3.28 7.20
C THR A 198 -29.20 2.86 5.81
N PRO A 199 -28.79 1.71 5.27
CA PRO A 199 -27.86 0.73 5.84
C PRO A 199 -26.39 1.14 5.68
N VAL A 200 -25.63 0.95 6.75
CA VAL A 200 -24.17 1.07 6.78
C VAL A 200 -23.54 0.08 5.78
N LYS A 201 -22.48 0.52 5.11
CA LYS A 201 -21.79 -0.20 4.03
C LYS A 201 -20.39 -0.65 4.41
N SER A 202 -19.84 -0.16 5.53
CA SER A 202 -18.53 -0.56 6.01
C SER A 202 -18.54 -1.06 7.46
N PRO A 203 -17.85 -2.17 7.77
CA PRO A 203 -17.65 -2.61 9.15
C PRO A 203 -16.84 -1.62 9.99
N LEU A 204 -16.05 -0.74 9.36
CA LEU A 204 -15.20 0.22 10.08
C LEU A 204 -15.98 1.26 10.89
N LEU A 205 -17.25 1.53 10.55
CA LEU A 205 -18.09 2.40 11.38
C LEU A 205 -18.41 1.77 12.73
N TRP A 206 -18.80 0.49 12.72
CA TRP A 206 -19.08 -0.24 13.96
C TRP A 206 -17.79 -0.46 14.76
N PHE A 207 -16.68 -0.71 14.07
CA PHE A 207 -15.36 -0.81 14.71
C PHE A 207 -14.91 0.50 15.35
N ALA A 208 -15.08 1.63 14.68
CA ALA A 208 -14.77 2.93 15.25
C ALA A 208 -15.59 3.17 16.52
N LEU A 209 -16.89 2.80 16.51
CA LEU A 209 -17.72 2.91 17.70
C LEU A 209 -17.22 2.02 18.85
N HIS A 210 -16.79 0.81 18.52
CA HIS A 210 -16.17 -0.14 19.46
C HIS A 210 -14.91 0.43 20.11
N GLU A 211 -13.95 0.86 19.29
CA GLU A 211 -12.67 1.43 19.73
C GLU A 211 -12.87 2.69 20.58
N ILE A 212 -13.78 3.58 20.18
CA ILE A 212 -14.08 4.80 20.93
C ILE A 212 -14.75 4.45 22.27
N ALA A 213 -15.64 3.45 22.33
CA ALA A 213 -16.29 3.03 23.57
C ALA A 213 -15.32 2.40 24.58
N LEU A 214 -14.25 1.73 24.10
CA LEU A 214 -13.16 1.24 24.95
C LEU A 214 -12.42 2.38 25.67
N LEU A 215 -12.40 3.59 25.11
CA LEU A 215 -11.75 4.75 25.75
C LEU A 215 -12.55 5.31 26.95
N THR A 216 -13.85 5.01 27.05
CA THR A 216 -14.75 5.51 28.11
C THR A 216 -15.27 4.44 29.06
N ASP A 217 -14.86 3.17 28.89
CA ASP A 217 -15.44 2.02 29.60
C ASP A 217 -16.98 1.93 29.45
N ASP A 218 -17.54 2.40 28.33
CA ASP A 218 -18.98 2.33 28.06
C ASP A 218 -19.35 0.95 27.52
N TYR A 219 -19.51 0.00 28.44
CA TYR A 219 -19.84 -1.39 28.12
C TYR A 219 -21.16 -1.57 27.36
N GLN A 220 -22.09 -0.61 27.42
CA GLN A 220 -23.34 -0.70 26.66
C GLN A 220 -23.10 -0.39 25.20
N VAL A 221 -22.39 0.70 24.89
CA VAL A 221 -22.01 1.06 23.52
C VAL A 221 -21.08 0.01 22.92
N LEU A 222 -20.14 -0.50 23.72
CA LEU A 222 -19.24 -1.59 23.32
C LEU A 222 -20.02 -2.81 22.83
N ARG A 223 -20.87 -3.41 23.67
CA ARG A 223 -21.67 -4.58 23.30
C ARG A 223 -22.61 -4.31 22.12
N TYR A 224 -23.21 -3.12 22.08
CA TYR A 224 -24.06 -2.73 20.97
C TYR A 224 -23.28 -2.72 19.64
N SER A 225 -22.06 -2.17 19.63
CA SER A 225 -21.21 -2.16 18.44
C SER A 225 -20.77 -3.56 18.02
N GLU A 226 -20.44 -4.45 18.98
CA GLU A 226 -20.11 -5.86 18.73
C GLU A 226 -21.31 -6.58 18.09
N ASP A 227 -22.49 -6.50 18.71
CA ASP A 227 -23.70 -7.15 18.20
C ASP A 227 -24.02 -6.69 16.77
N LYS A 228 -23.81 -5.41 16.46
CA LYS A 228 -24.01 -4.84 15.13
C LYS A 228 -22.99 -5.32 14.12
N LEU A 229 -21.71 -5.38 14.51
CA LEU A 229 -20.64 -5.85 13.64
C LEU A 229 -20.84 -7.33 13.27
N HIS A 230 -21.20 -8.18 14.24
CA HIS A 230 -21.52 -9.59 14.02
C HIS A 230 -22.76 -9.79 13.16
N LYS A 231 -23.79 -8.97 13.37
CA LYS A 231 -25.04 -9.08 12.63
C LYS A 231 -24.91 -8.60 11.18
N ASP A 232 -24.29 -7.44 10.99
CA ASP A 232 -24.26 -6.76 9.69
C ASP A 232 -23.05 -7.20 8.84
N PHE A 233 -21.94 -7.63 9.47
CA PHE A 233 -20.68 -8.01 8.82
C PHE A 233 -20.00 -9.25 9.45
N PRO A 234 -20.70 -10.40 9.58
CA PRO A 234 -20.22 -11.57 10.31
C PRO A 234 -18.90 -12.16 9.80
N SER A 235 -18.58 -11.96 8.52
CA SER A 235 -17.36 -12.48 7.89
C SER A 235 -16.27 -11.42 7.69
N SER A 236 -16.43 -10.24 8.29
CA SER A 236 -15.40 -9.21 8.17
C SER A 236 -14.23 -9.50 9.11
N LEU A 237 -13.00 -9.21 8.66
CA LEU A 237 -11.79 -9.29 9.48
C LEU A 237 -11.96 -8.53 10.81
N VAL A 238 -12.62 -7.38 10.75
CA VAL A 238 -12.92 -6.54 11.90
C VAL A 238 -13.81 -7.26 12.93
N SER A 239 -14.88 -7.95 12.50
CA SER A 239 -15.71 -8.76 13.39
C SER A 239 -14.89 -9.82 14.11
N TYR A 240 -13.97 -10.46 13.38
CA TYR A 240 -13.06 -11.42 13.96
C TYR A 240 -12.08 -10.79 14.96
N ILE A 241 -11.53 -9.61 14.66
CA ILE A 241 -10.61 -8.89 15.57
C ILE A 241 -11.32 -8.57 16.89
N THR A 242 -12.57 -8.08 16.84
CA THR A 242 -13.34 -7.77 18.04
C THR A 242 -13.62 -9.01 18.90
N ASP A 243 -13.87 -10.17 18.29
CA ASP A 243 -14.09 -11.44 19.00
C ASP A 243 -12.81 -12.02 19.63
N SER A 244 -11.69 -11.88 18.92
CA SER A 244 -10.48 -12.64 19.23
C SER A 244 -9.64 -12.04 20.36
N LYS A 245 -10.04 -10.88 20.93
CA LYS A 245 -9.25 -10.12 21.92
C LYS A 245 -7.79 -9.92 21.50
N ILE A 246 -7.54 -9.85 20.19
CA ILE A 246 -6.19 -9.61 19.65
C ILE A 246 -5.89 -8.14 19.92
N LEU A 247 -4.90 -7.89 20.77
CA LEU A 247 -4.41 -6.55 21.08
C LEU A 247 -3.77 -5.93 19.84
N GLU A 248 -4.49 -4.98 19.25
CA GLU A 248 -4.00 -3.88 18.40
C GLU A 248 -3.36 -4.28 17.05
N TRP A 249 -4.17 -4.32 15.99
CA TRP A 249 -3.68 -4.28 14.61
C TRP A 249 -3.55 -2.82 14.15
N LYS A 250 -2.35 -2.25 14.29
CA LYS A 250 -1.97 -1.02 13.57
C LYS A 250 -1.23 -1.40 12.30
N SER A 251 -1.95 -1.85 11.27
CA SER A 251 -1.39 -1.83 9.92
C SER A 251 -2.18 -0.84 9.08
N PRO A 252 -1.54 0.22 8.55
CA PRO A 252 -2.10 0.89 7.38
C PRO A 252 -2.20 -0.16 6.25
N SER A 253 -3.29 -0.07 5.51
CA SER A 253 -3.61 -0.80 4.30
C SER A 253 -2.44 -0.81 3.30
N SER A 254 -1.61 -1.86 3.28
CA SER A 254 -0.82 -2.35 2.12
C SER A 254 0.35 -3.26 2.54
N TYR A 255 0.10 -4.56 2.71
CA TYR A 255 1.15 -5.57 2.60
C TYR A 255 0.59 -6.84 1.95
N ILE A 256 0.41 -6.79 0.64
CA ILE A 256 0.47 -8.00 -0.18
C ILE A 256 1.44 -7.67 -1.32
N PHE A 257 2.45 -8.53 -1.47
CA PHE A 257 3.52 -8.55 -2.48
C PHE A 257 4.82 -7.80 -2.16
N HIS A 258 5.71 -8.48 -1.43
CA HIS A 258 7.14 -8.45 -1.74
C HIS A 258 7.52 -9.78 -2.41
N PRO A 259 8.05 -9.79 -3.64
CA PRO A 259 8.88 -10.88 -4.11
C PRO A 259 10.34 -10.50 -3.82
N VAL A 260 11.01 -11.16 -2.86
CA VAL A 260 12.46 -11.03 -2.69
C VAL A 260 13.12 -12.40 -2.57
N SER A 261 13.93 -12.71 -3.59
CA SER A 261 14.93 -13.77 -3.72
C SER A 261 14.48 -15.23 -3.96
N SER A 262 15.32 -15.92 -4.73
CA SER A 262 15.14 -17.21 -5.39
C SER A 262 15.47 -18.44 -4.53
N ALA A 263 15.50 -18.31 -3.21
CA ALA A 263 15.81 -19.41 -2.30
C ALA A 263 14.86 -19.42 -1.08
N GLY A 264 13.59 -19.77 -1.33
CA GLY A 264 12.52 -19.82 -0.33
C GLY A 264 11.90 -18.43 -0.11
N LYS A 265 10.68 -18.22 -0.59
CA LYS A 265 9.97 -16.95 -0.36
C LYS A 265 9.59 -16.90 1.12
N SER A 266 9.82 -15.78 1.80
CA SER A 266 9.30 -15.56 3.14
C SER A 266 8.07 -14.66 3.07
N VAL A 267 7.04 -14.97 3.86
CA VAL A 267 5.81 -14.17 3.94
C VAL A 267 5.63 -13.69 5.37
N GLN A 268 5.49 -12.38 5.55
CA GLN A 268 5.15 -11.80 6.85
C GLN A 268 3.66 -12.03 7.11
N VAL A 269 3.33 -12.64 8.25
CA VAL A 269 1.96 -13.02 8.62
C VAL A 269 1.48 -12.33 9.89
N GLY A 270 2.32 -11.50 10.51
CA GLY A 270 1.93 -10.69 11.66
C GLY A 270 3.02 -9.71 12.11
N ALA A 271 2.61 -8.69 12.87
CA ALA A 271 3.49 -7.71 13.50
C ALA A 271 2.90 -7.30 14.86
N PHE A 272 3.73 -7.33 15.91
CA PHE A 272 3.28 -7.22 17.31
C PHE A 272 4.16 -6.27 18.12
N GLY A 273 3.55 -5.55 19.06
CA GLY A 273 4.28 -4.72 20.03
C GLY A 273 4.96 -5.51 21.15
N SER A 274 4.62 -6.79 21.33
CA SER A 274 5.20 -7.68 22.34
C SER A 274 5.79 -8.95 21.70
N ARG A 275 6.88 -9.45 22.29
CA ARG A 275 7.51 -10.70 21.86
C ARG A 275 6.61 -11.90 22.13
N ASP A 276 5.88 -11.88 23.24
CA ASP A 276 5.04 -13.00 23.68
C ASP A 276 3.91 -13.24 22.68
N THR A 277 3.22 -12.18 22.23
CA THR A 277 2.16 -12.29 21.23
C THR A 277 2.68 -12.77 19.87
N ALA A 278 3.86 -12.30 19.46
CA ALA A 278 4.52 -12.79 18.24
C ALA A 278 4.91 -14.26 18.36
N SER A 279 5.40 -14.68 19.53
CA SER A 279 5.76 -16.07 19.82
C SER A 279 4.54 -16.98 19.83
N ASP A 280 3.40 -16.52 20.35
CA ASP A 280 2.14 -17.27 20.34
C ASP A 280 1.62 -17.50 18.91
N LEU A 281 1.70 -16.49 18.03
CA LEU A 281 1.37 -16.71 16.62
C LEU A 281 2.36 -17.68 15.95
N ARG A 282 3.67 -17.51 16.15
CA ARG A 282 4.71 -18.43 15.63
C ARG A 282 4.44 -19.88 16.04
N LEU A 283 4.16 -20.13 17.32
CA LEU A 283 3.90 -21.48 17.85
C LEU A 283 2.65 -22.11 17.24
N ARG A 284 1.57 -21.32 17.06
CA ARG A 284 0.35 -21.82 16.39
C ARG A 284 0.64 -22.21 14.93
N LEU A 285 1.37 -21.36 14.20
CA LEU A 285 1.79 -21.66 12.83
C LEU A 285 2.68 -22.92 12.76
N GLU A 286 3.61 -23.10 13.69
CA GLU A 286 4.43 -24.32 13.77
C GLU A 286 3.58 -25.57 14.03
N ASN A 287 2.55 -25.48 14.89
CA ASN A 287 1.61 -26.58 15.12
C ASN A 287 0.83 -26.97 13.85
N ASP A 288 0.60 -26.01 12.95
CA ASP A 288 -0.04 -26.24 11.64
C ASP A 288 0.98 -26.54 10.51
N ASN A 289 2.18 -27.00 10.88
CA ASN A 289 3.25 -27.43 9.97
C ASN A 289 3.79 -26.32 9.06
N PHE A 290 3.79 -25.07 9.54
CA PHE A 290 4.55 -23.99 8.92
C PHE A 290 5.96 -23.92 9.50
N VAL A 291 6.95 -23.66 8.66
CA VAL A 291 8.27 -23.24 9.14
C VAL A 291 8.18 -21.74 9.36
N SER A 292 8.18 -21.30 10.62
CA SER A 292 7.99 -19.90 10.97
C SER A 292 9.08 -19.40 11.91
N TRP A 293 9.30 -18.09 11.93
CA TRP A 293 10.24 -17.44 12.86
C TRP A 293 9.75 -16.04 13.21
N ILE A 294 10.37 -15.46 14.23
CA ILE A 294 10.16 -14.07 14.61
C ILE A 294 11.41 -13.25 14.34
N GLU A 295 11.23 -12.03 13.83
CA GLU A 295 12.30 -11.04 13.73
C GLU A 295 11.92 -9.78 14.50
N GLN A 296 12.89 -9.18 15.16
CA GLN A 296 12.72 -7.89 15.81
C GLN A 296 13.23 -6.78 14.89
N ASN A 297 12.37 -5.82 14.59
CA ASN A 297 12.75 -4.58 13.92
C ASN A 297 12.31 -3.39 14.80
N GLY A 298 13.28 -2.77 15.49
CA GLY A 298 13.01 -1.74 16.49
C GLY A 298 12.18 -2.27 17.67
N LYS A 299 11.01 -1.65 17.90
CA LYS A 299 10.05 -2.05 18.96
C LYS A 299 9.01 -3.08 18.49
N ILE A 300 9.09 -3.53 17.23
CA ILE A 300 8.07 -4.40 16.62
C ILE A 300 8.67 -5.80 16.42
N TRP A 301 7.88 -6.81 16.76
CA TRP A 301 8.15 -8.22 16.53
C TRP A 301 7.32 -8.71 15.35
N ARG A 302 7.97 -9.09 14.26
CA ARG A 302 7.34 -9.58 13.03
C ARG A 302 7.38 -11.09 13.00
N VAL A 303 6.31 -11.72 12.53
CA VAL A 303 6.23 -13.18 12.36
C VAL A 303 6.27 -13.49 10.87
N PHE A 304 7.16 -14.39 10.49
CA PHE A 304 7.35 -14.81 9.12
C PHE A 304 7.13 -16.30 8.97
N VAL A 305 6.70 -16.71 7.78
CA VAL A 305 6.54 -18.10 7.38
C VAL A 305 7.33 -18.34 6.10
N ASN A 306 7.97 -19.50 6.01
CA ASN A 306 8.62 -19.97 4.80
C ASN A 306 7.57 -20.46 3.79
N ASP A 307 7.63 -19.93 2.58
CA ASP A 307 6.76 -20.20 1.45
C ASP A 307 7.57 -20.71 0.25
N PRO A 308 8.15 -21.93 0.35
CA PRO A 308 8.90 -22.50 -0.76
C PRO A 308 8.02 -22.81 -1.97
N SER A 309 6.70 -22.95 -1.78
CA SER A 309 5.73 -23.32 -2.83
C SER A 309 4.97 -22.15 -3.44
N GLY A 310 5.02 -20.95 -2.85
CA GLY A 310 4.20 -19.81 -3.27
C GLY A 310 2.72 -19.94 -2.87
N ASP A 311 2.39 -20.84 -1.93
CA ASP A 311 1.01 -21.25 -1.60
C ASP A 311 0.67 -21.01 -0.12
N VAL A 312 1.53 -20.27 0.60
CA VAL A 312 1.33 -20.07 2.04
C VAL A 312 -0.01 -19.41 2.35
N VAL A 313 -0.52 -18.54 1.46
CA VAL A 313 -1.80 -17.86 1.63
C VAL A 313 -2.96 -18.85 1.67
N SER A 314 -3.07 -19.73 0.68
CA SER A 314 -4.13 -20.74 0.64
C SER A 314 -3.99 -21.75 1.77
N ARG A 315 -2.77 -22.09 2.18
CA ARG A 315 -2.52 -22.94 3.35
C ARG A 315 -2.94 -22.29 4.65
N LEU A 316 -2.67 -20.99 4.81
CA LEU A 316 -3.05 -20.24 6.01
C LEU A 316 -4.57 -20.10 6.10
N ILE A 317 -5.25 -19.84 4.98
CA ILE A 317 -6.72 -19.90 4.88
C ILE A 317 -7.23 -21.29 5.28
N ALA A 318 -6.69 -22.36 4.70
CA ALA A 318 -7.10 -23.74 5.01
C ALA A 318 -6.86 -24.13 6.48
N ALA A 319 -5.87 -23.52 7.14
CA ALA A 319 -5.55 -23.74 8.55
C ALA A 319 -6.33 -22.81 9.49
N GLY A 320 -7.31 -22.03 8.99
CA GLY A 320 -8.17 -21.18 9.81
C GLY A 320 -7.53 -19.84 10.21
N TYR A 321 -6.41 -19.45 9.57
CA TYR A 321 -5.80 -18.13 9.71
C TYR A 321 -6.35 -17.13 8.68
N GLU A 322 -7.60 -17.28 8.29
CA GLU A 322 -8.32 -16.35 7.41
C GLU A 322 -8.23 -14.90 7.93
N SER A 323 -8.06 -14.74 9.24
CA SER A 323 -7.88 -13.46 9.93
C SER A 323 -6.51 -12.81 9.78
N LEU A 324 -5.54 -13.44 9.13
CA LEU A 324 -4.20 -12.87 8.91
C LEU A 324 -4.09 -12.14 7.55
N PHE A 325 -5.15 -12.16 6.73
CA PHE A 325 -5.21 -11.57 5.39
C PHE A 325 -6.29 -10.50 5.28
#